data_AF-A0A7V8VML1-F1
#
_entry.id   AF-A0A7V8VML1-F1
#
_cell.length_a   1.000
_cell.length_b   1.000
_cell.length_c   1.000
_cell.angle_alpha   90.00
_cell.angle_beta   90.00
_cell.angle_gamma   90.00
#
_symmetry.space_group_name_H-M   'P 1'
#
loop_
_entity.id
_entity.type
_entity.pdbx_description
1 polymer ?
#
loop_
_entity_poly.entity_id
_entity_poly.type
_entity_poly.pdbx_seq_one_letter_code
_entity_poly.pdbx_strand_id
1 'polypeptide(L)'
;MSESKIEDTGAQASEGTLPSGNAELRRQMAVQRESVKTLTESLAESNAEAELFRRKYSDLQLRMEALGLESADKDRSKLEQRLLSAVSDLQVMQKEREQYRDQMLRLMEAMLQLLKTTTGGDGKARAELEAQLRSTNGLVAKAAGSDEPQPTLMNGSVVSVKDDWSLVVGNFGAQQGVKIGMPLRVVRDARTIATLRVV
;
A
#
# COMPACT_ATOMS: atom_id res chain seq x y z
N MET A 1 35.75 -24.93 104.68
CA MET A 1 34.41 -25.16 105.25
C MET A 1 33.41 -25.00 104.11
N SER A 2 32.64 -26.06 103.86
CA SER A 2 31.43 -26.12 103.03
C SER A 2 31.65 -26.08 101.50
N GLU A 3 31.73 -27.20 100.78
CA GLU A 3 30.68 -28.18 100.39
C GLU A 3 29.62 -27.68 99.40
N SER A 4 29.40 -28.54 98.39
CA SER A 4 28.34 -28.55 97.37
C SER A 4 28.53 -27.56 96.20
N LYS A 5 28.32 -27.92 94.94
CA LYS A 5 27.66 -29.09 94.36
C LYS A 5 28.15 -29.24 92.92
N ILE A 6 28.53 -30.47 92.57
CA ILE A 6 28.77 -30.91 91.21
C ILE A 6 27.45 -30.73 90.43
N GLU A 7 27.46 -29.89 89.40
CA GLU A 7 26.47 -29.92 88.33
C GLU A 7 27.20 -30.09 87.00
N ASP A 8 27.70 -31.31 86.83
CA ASP A 8 28.14 -31.86 85.56
C ASP A 8 26.90 -32.28 84.76
N THR A 9 26.27 -31.33 84.07
CA THR A 9 25.14 -31.59 83.16
C THR A 9 25.23 -30.81 81.84
N GLY A 10 26.36 -30.17 81.54
CA GLY A 10 26.51 -29.33 80.33
C GLY A 10 27.29 -29.95 79.17
N ALA A 11 28.07 -31.02 79.39
CA ALA A 11 29.15 -31.39 78.48
C ALA A 11 28.81 -32.46 77.42
N GLN A 12 27.60 -33.02 77.39
CA GLN A 12 27.24 -34.09 76.44
C GLN A 12 26.18 -33.73 75.39
N ALA A 13 25.69 -32.48 75.35
CA ALA A 13 24.64 -32.06 74.42
C ALA A 13 25.13 -31.29 73.17
N SER A 14 26.41 -30.90 73.10
CA SER A 14 26.92 -29.99 72.04
C SER A 14 27.69 -30.68 70.90
N GLU A 15 28.12 -31.93 71.03
CA GLU A 15 28.87 -32.63 69.95
C GLU A 15 27.98 -33.22 68.84
N GLY A 16 26.67 -33.42 69.08
CA GLY A 16 25.73 -33.93 68.07
C GLY A 16 25.17 -32.87 67.10
N THR A 17 25.22 -31.59 67.48
CA THR A 17 24.55 -30.48 66.76
C THR A 17 25.51 -29.70 65.85
N LEU A 18 26.82 -29.72 66.14
CA LEU A 18 27.86 -29.07 65.34
C LEU A 18 28.18 -29.76 63.99
N PRO A 19 28.26 -31.10 63.86
CA PRO A 19 28.51 -31.75 62.58
C PRO A 19 27.29 -31.71 61.64
N SER A 20 26.08 -31.74 62.21
CA SER A 20 24.81 -31.67 61.46
C SER A 20 24.56 -30.28 60.89
N GLY A 21 24.80 -29.22 61.67
CA GLY A 21 24.75 -27.83 61.16
C GLY A 21 25.78 -27.56 60.05
N ASN A 22 27.00 -28.10 60.17
CA ASN A 22 28.02 -27.98 59.13
C ASN A 22 27.67 -28.76 57.84
N ALA A 23 27.07 -29.94 57.97
CA ALA A 23 26.60 -30.72 56.83
C ALA A 23 25.46 -30.01 56.08
N GLU A 24 24.53 -29.39 56.81
CA GLU A 24 23.43 -28.63 56.24
C GLU A 24 23.92 -27.34 55.55
N LEU A 25 24.87 -26.62 56.15
CA LEU A 25 25.47 -25.45 55.55
C LEU A 25 26.22 -25.79 54.24
N ARG A 26 26.91 -26.95 54.21
CA ARG A 26 27.56 -27.43 52.98
C ARG A 26 26.56 -27.81 51.89
N ARG A 27 25.41 -28.38 52.25
CA ARG A 27 24.31 -28.65 51.31
C ARG A 27 23.73 -27.36 50.76
N GLN A 28 23.46 -26.37 51.60
CA GLN A 28 22.97 -25.06 51.16
C GLN A 28 23.96 -24.36 50.23
N MET A 29 25.26 -24.40 50.56
CA MET A 29 26.32 -23.86 49.69
C MET A 29 26.42 -24.60 48.35
N ALA A 30 26.17 -25.91 48.32
CA ALA A 30 26.12 -26.67 47.07
C ALA A 30 24.92 -26.26 46.21
N VAL A 31 23.73 -26.16 46.81
CA VAL A 31 22.49 -25.73 46.14
C VAL A 31 22.61 -24.28 45.63
N GLN A 32 23.21 -23.38 46.41
CA GLN A 32 23.42 -21.99 45.98
C GLN A 32 24.45 -21.89 44.84
N ARG A 33 25.51 -22.71 44.85
CA ARG A 33 26.46 -22.74 43.72
C ARG A 33 25.81 -23.30 42.46
N GLU A 34 24.97 -24.31 42.61
CA GLU A 34 24.19 -24.88 41.51
C GLU A 34 23.19 -23.86 40.96
N SER A 35 22.48 -23.11 41.81
CA SER A 35 21.55 -22.07 41.36
C SER A 35 22.26 -20.90 40.67
N VAL A 36 23.42 -20.49 41.15
CA VAL A 36 24.25 -19.47 40.46
C VAL A 36 24.71 -19.99 39.10
N LYS A 37 25.09 -21.28 39.01
CA LYS A 37 25.49 -21.90 37.75
C LYS A 37 24.34 -21.96 36.75
N THR A 38 23.15 -22.39 37.17
CA THR A 38 21.97 -22.45 36.28
C THR A 38 21.51 -21.05 35.86
N LEU A 39 21.54 -20.06 36.75
CA LEU A 39 21.22 -18.68 36.42
C LEU A 39 22.21 -18.07 35.43
N THR A 40 23.51 -18.35 35.59
CA THR A 40 24.53 -17.87 34.65
C THR A 40 24.43 -18.53 33.28
N GLU A 41 24.13 -19.83 33.23
CA GLU A 41 23.85 -20.54 31.98
C GLU A 41 22.60 -19.98 31.29
N SER A 42 21.51 -19.76 32.03
CA SER A 42 20.26 -19.17 31.50
C SER A 42 20.47 -17.73 31.01
N LEU A 43 21.28 -16.92 31.71
CA LEU A 43 21.64 -15.57 31.25
C LEU A 43 22.51 -15.59 30.00
N ALA A 44 23.42 -16.55 29.88
CA ALA A 44 24.25 -16.70 28.67
C ALA A 44 23.40 -17.12 27.46
N GLU A 45 22.47 -18.04 27.65
CA GLU A 45 21.51 -18.47 26.63
C GLU A 45 20.59 -17.32 26.19
N SER A 46 20.00 -16.59 27.15
CA SER A 46 19.15 -15.43 26.86
C SER A 46 19.90 -14.32 26.11
N ASN A 47 21.16 -14.05 26.48
CA ASN A 47 21.99 -13.08 25.75
C ASN A 47 22.33 -13.54 24.33
N ALA A 48 22.61 -14.83 24.14
CA ALA A 48 22.86 -15.40 22.82
C ALA A 48 21.63 -15.28 21.91
N GLU A 49 20.44 -15.55 22.44
CA GLU A 49 19.18 -15.36 21.73
C GLU A 49 18.94 -13.89 21.37
N ALA A 50 19.18 -12.96 22.31
CA ALA A 50 19.02 -11.52 22.07
C ALA A 50 19.92 -11.02 20.93
N GLU A 51 21.18 -11.47 20.86
CA GLU A 51 22.08 -11.13 19.75
C GLU A 51 21.62 -11.76 18.42
N LEU A 52 21.07 -12.99 18.43
CA LEU A 52 20.49 -13.58 17.23
C LEU A 52 19.27 -12.81 16.73
N PHE A 53 18.38 -12.37 17.63
CA PHE A 53 17.25 -11.52 17.27
C PHE A 53 17.72 -10.18 16.72
N ARG A 54 18.76 -9.57 17.29
CA ARG A 54 19.34 -8.32 16.80
C ARG A 54 19.89 -8.46 15.38
N ARG A 55 20.60 -9.55 15.08
CA ARG A 55 21.09 -9.86 13.73
C ARG A 55 19.96 -10.12 12.73
N LYS A 56 18.92 -10.87 13.13
CA LYS A 56 17.74 -11.09 12.29
C LYS A 56 16.98 -9.80 12.01
N TYR A 57 16.87 -8.92 13.00
CA TYR A 57 16.24 -7.61 12.85
C TYR A 57 17.05 -6.72 11.90
N SER A 58 18.37 -6.69 12.03
CA SER A 58 19.21 -5.92 11.10
C SER A 58 19.15 -6.46 9.67
N ASP A 59 19.12 -7.79 9.49
CA ASP A 59 18.94 -8.39 8.15
C ASP A 59 17.55 -8.07 7.58
N LEU A 60 16.50 -8.14 8.40
CA LEU A 60 15.16 -7.75 7.99
C LEU A 60 15.09 -6.27 7.63
N GLN A 61 15.72 -5.39 8.40
CA GLN A 61 15.78 -3.96 8.12
C GLN A 61 16.53 -3.68 6.81
N LEU A 62 17.67 -4.33 6.57
CA LEU A 62 18.40 -4.22 5.29
C LEU A 62 17.57 -4.74 4.11
N ARG A 63 16.80 -5.82 4.30
CA ARG A 63 15.87 -6.32 3.28
C ARG A 63 14.71 -5.34 3.03
N MET A 64 14.16 -4.73 4.07
CA MET A 64 13.11 -3.71 3.96
C MET A 64 13.61 -2.45 3.25
N GLU A 65 14.84 -2.03 3.53
CA GLU A 65 15.53 -0.93 2.86
C GLU A 65 15.82 -1.27 1.39
N ALA A 66 16.32 -2.48 1.10
CA ALA A 66 16.56 -2.95 -0.26
C ALA A 66 15.26 -3.10 -1.09
N LEU A 67 14.14 -3.41 -0.43
CA LEU A 67 12.81 -3.41 -1.04
C LEU A 67 12.25 -1.99 -1.24
N GLY A 68 12.95 -0.95 -0.77
CA GLY A 68 12.57 0.45 -0.96
C GLY A 68 11.28 0.87 -0.24
N LEU A 69 10.76 0.04 0.66
CA LEU A 69 9.48 0.29 1.35
C LEU A 69 9.55 1.48 2.31
N GLU A 70 10.72 1.73 2.91
CA GLU A 70 10.97 2.89 3.77
C GLU A 70 10.92 4.22 3.00
N SER A 71 11.28 4.19 1.70
CA SER A 71 11.16 5.34 0.80
C SER A 71 9.72 5.49 0.31
N ALA A 72 9.04 4.37 0.04
CA ALA A 72 7.64 4.37 -0.34
C ALA A 72 6.73 4.96 0.73
N ASP A 73 6.94 4.69 2.03
CA ASP A 73 6.07 5.24 3.09
C ASP A 73 6.25 6.76 3.31
N LYS A 74 7.49 7.27 3.23
CA LYS A 74 7.74 8.72 3.33
C LYS A 74 7.21 9.48 2.11
N ASP A 75 7.33 8.88 0.93
CA ASP A 75 6.80 9.47 -0.30
C ASP A 75 5.31 9.23 -0.48
N ARG A 76 4.69 8.27 0.22
CA ARG A 76 3.25 8.02 0.16
C ARG A 76 2.44 9.23 0.58
N SER A 77 2.81 9.88 1.68
CA SER A 77 2.14 11.13 2.12
C SER A 77 2.29 12.27 1.11
N LYS A 78 3.49 12.43 0.51
CA LYS A 78 3.76 13.43 -0.53
C LYS A 78 3.06 13.10 -1.85
N LEU A 79 2.98 11.82 -2.21
CA LEU A 79 2.26 11.32 -3.38
C LEU A 79 0.76 11.52 -3.21
N GLU A 80 0.22 11.21 -2.04
CA GLU A 80 -1.19 11.46 -1.70
C GLU A 80 -1.50 12.96 -1.75
N GLN A 81 -0.61 13.82 -1.23
CA GLN A 81 -0.80 15.27 -1.31
C GLN A 81 -0.71 15.81 -2.75
N ARG A 82 0.23 15.29 -3.57
CA ARG A 82 0.35 15.66 -5.00
C ARG A 82 -0.81 15.12 -5.83
N LEU A 83 -1.34 13.96 -5.47
CA LEU A 83 -2.50 13.37 -6.13
C LEU A 83 -3.77 14.15 -5.75
N LEU A 84 -3.91 14.55 -4.49
CA LEU A 84 -5.01 15.40 -4.05
C LEU A 84 -4.97 16.77 -4.75
N SER A 85 -3.79 17.39 -4.89
CA SER A 85 -3.67 18.64 -5.65
C SER A 85 -3.95 18.44 -7.14
N ALA A 86 -3.43 17.37 -7.76
CA ALA A 86 -3.70 17.08 -9.16
C ALA A 86 -5.18 16.82 -9.42
N VAL A 87 -5.88 16.14 -8.50
CA VAL A 87 -7.33 15.91 -8.59
C VAL A 87 -8.10 17.21 -8.39
N SER A 88 -7.72 18.07 -7.44
CA SER A 88 -8.37 19.36 -7.27
C SER A 88 -8.18 20.27 -8.49
N ASP A 89 -6.98 20.28 -9.06
CA ASP A 89 -6.68 21.05 -10.28
C ASP A 89 -7.51 20.54 -11.46
N LEU A 90 -7.63 19.21 -11.61
CA LEU A 90 -8.46 18.58 -12.63
C LEU A 90 -9.94 18.97 -12.47
N GLN A 91 -10.46 18.97 -11.24
CA GLN A 91 -11.84 19.39 -10.97
C GLN A 91 -12.08 20.86 -11.32
N VAL A 92 -11.13 21.75 -11.00
CA VAL A 92 -11.21 23.17 -11.37
C VAL A 92 -11.22 23.32 -12.89
N MET A 93 -10.31 22.65 -13.59
CA MET A 93 -10.23 22.68 -15.05
C MET A 93 -11.49 22.11 -15.72
N GLN A 94 -12.08 21.07 -15.16
CA GLN A 94 -13.37 20.54 -15.64
C GLN A 94 -14.49 21.55 -15.48
N LYS A 95 -14.55 22.25 -14.34
CA LYS A 95 -15.56 23.28 -14.08
C LYS A 95 -15.41 24.48 -15.01
N GLU A 96 -14.18 24.94 -15.25
CA GLU A 96 -13.91 26.01 -16.22
C GLU A 96 -14.31 25.58 -17.63
N ARG A 97 -13.96 24.35 -18.04
CA ARG A 97 -14.37 23.79 -19.34
C ARG A 97 -15.88 23.77 -19.50
N GLU A 98 -16.63 23.39 -18.47
CA GLU A 98 -18.09 23.41 -18.49
C GLU A 98 -18.63 24.83 -18.63
N GLN A 99 -18.04 25.81 -17.93
CA GLN A 99 -18.43 27.22 -18.07
C GLN A 99 -18.16 27.77 -19.47
N TYR A 100 -17.00 27.47 -20.06
CA TYR A 100 -16.70 27.84 -21.45
C TYR A 100 -17.69 27.20 -22.43
N ARG A 101 -18.07 25.95 -22.17
CA ARG A 101 -19.07 25.25 -22.97
C ARG A 101 -20.43 25.94 -22.93
N ASP A 102 -20.90 26.30 -21.74
CA ASP A 102 -22.18 26.99 -21.55
C ASP A 102 -22.17 28.38 -22.19
N GLN A 103 -21.05 29.12 -22.08
CA GLN A 103 -20.88 30.40 -22.76
C GLN A 103 -20.91 30.25 -24.29
N MET A 104 -20.26 29.21 -24.82
CA MET A 104 -20.26 28.93 -26.25
C MET A 104 -21.65 28.58 -26.76
N LEU A 105 -22.41 27.75 -26.01
CA LEU A 105 -23.80 27.41 -26.35
C LEU A 105 -24.70 28.66 -26.35
N ARG A 106 -24.57 29.54 -25.34
CA ARG A 106 -25.30 30.81 -25.30
C ARG A 106 -24.94 31.73 -26.45
N LEU A 107 -23.66 31.79 -26.84
CA LEU A 107 -23.22 32.57 -28.00
C LEU A 107 -23.81 32.02 -29.31
N MET A 108 -23.83 30.70 -29.46
CA MET A 108 -24.43 30.03 -30.62
C MET A 108 -25.94 30.32 -30.71
N GLU A 109 -26.65 30.29 -29.59
CA GLU A 109 -28.07 30.63 -29.53
C GLU A 109 -28.32 32.10 -29.91
N ALA A 110 -27.53 33.03 -29.36
CA ALA A 110 -27.62 34.45 -29.70
C ALA A 110 -27.32 34.71 -31.20
N MET A 111 -26.34 34.02 -31.77
CA MET A 111 -26.04 34.10 -33.21
C MET A 111 -27.18 33.55 -34.08
N LEU A 112 -27.79 32.42 -33.70
CA LEU A 112 -28.96 31.88 -34.41
C LEU A 112 -30.14 32.84 -34.35
N GLN A 113 -30.39 33.45 -33.20
CA GLN A 113 -31.46 34.44 -33.04
C GLN A 113 -31.20 35.69 -33.89
N LEU A 114 -29.95 36.15 -33.97
CA LEU A 114 -29.54 37.25 -34.86
C LEU A 114 -29.71 36.89 -36.34
N LEU A 115 -29.31 35.69 -36.77
CA LEU A 115 -29.50 35.24 -38.14
C LEU A 115 -30.98 35.17 -38.53
N LYS A 116 -31.84 34.75 -37.58
CA LYS A 116 -33.29 34.66 -37.79
C LYS A 116 -33.97 36.02 -37.87
N THR A 117 -33.46 37.03 -37.16
CA THR A 117 -34.03 38.40 -37.14
C THR A 117 -33.52 39.28 -38.27
N THR A 118 -32.31 39.03 -38.78
CA THR A 118 -31.87 39.66 -40.02
C THR A 118 -32.66 39.06 -41.18
N THR A 119 -33.31 39.88 -42.01
CA THR A 119 -34.17 39.41 -43.12
C THR A 119 -33.53 39.64 -44.50
N GLY A 120 -32.24 39.97 -44.59
CA GLY A 120 -31.60 40.35 -45.86
C GLY A 120 -30.09 40.11 -46.01
N GLY A 121 -29.49 39.17 -45.27
CA GLY A 121 -28.06 38.85 -45.39
C GLY A 121 -27.72 37.75 -46.41
N ASP A 122 -26.52 37.82 -47.00
CA ASP A 122 -25.98 36.86 -47.99
C ASP A 122 -26.20 35.40 -47.60
N GLY A 123 -26.93 34.64 -48.44
CA GLY A 123 -27.27 33.24 -48.17
C GLY A 123 -26.06 32.32 -47.99
N LYS A 124 -24.90 32.67 -48.56
CA LYS A 124 -23.63 31.95 -48.35
C LYS A 124 -23.10 32.12 -46.92
N ALA A 125 -23.13 33.32 -46.37
CA ALA A 125 -22.70 33.59 -44.99
C ALA A 125 -23.59 32.87 -43.96
N ARG A 126 -24.88 32.70 -44.27
CA ARG A 126 -25.80 31.89 -43.44
C ARG A 126 -25.46 30.41 -43.44
N ALA A 127 -25.21 29.85 -44.62
CA ALA A 127 -24.87 28.44 -44.77
C ALA A 127 -23.54 28.08 -44.09
N GLU A 128 -22.53 28.94 -44.21
CA GLU A 128 -21.24 28.77 -43.53
C GLU A 128 -21.38 28.85 -42.00
N LEU A 129 -22.18 29.78 -41.51
CA LEU A 129 -22.41 29.92 -40.07
C LEU A 129 -23.20 28.74 -39.50
N GLU A 130 -24.23 28.24 -40.19
CA GLU A 130 -24.94 27.00 -39.80
C GLU A 130 -24.04 25.77 -39.81
N ALA A 131 -23.15 25.65 -40.81
CA ALA A 131 -22.18 24.56 -40.86
C ALA A 131 -21.20 24.63 -39.69
N GLN A 132 -20.69 25.84 -39.39
CA GLN A 132 -19.79 26.08 -38.26
C GLN A 132 -20.50 25.78 -36.94
N LEU A 133 -21.75 26.23 -36.76
CA LEU A 133 -22.55 25.94 -35.57
C LEU A 133 -22.77 24.43 -35.39
N ARG A 134 -23.09 23.70 -36.47
CA ARG A 134 -23.25 22.24 -36.40
C ARG A 134 -21.95 21.55 -36.00
N SER A 135 -20.80 22.03 -36.51
CA SER A 135 -19.48 21.49 -36.16
C SER A 135 -19.12 21.75 -34.69
N THR A 136 -19.36 22.96 -34.18
CA THR A 136 -19.10 23.35 -32.80
C THR A 136 -19.99 22.58 -31.84
N ASN A 137 -21.27 22.36 -32.18
CA ASN A 137 -22.17 21.55 -31.37
C ASN A 137 -21.69 20.10 -31.24
N GLY A 138 -21.13 19.53 -32.31
CA GLY A 138 -20.53 18.19 -32.30
C GLY A 138 -19.29 18.11 -31.40
N LEU A 139 -18.43 19.13 -31.40
CA LEU A 139 -17.26 19.21 -30.52
C LEU A 139 -17.65 19.37 -29.05
N VAL A 140 -18.66 20.20 -28.78
CA VAL A 140 -19.24 20.39 -27.45
C VAL A 140 -19.87 19.10 -26.92
N ALA A 141 -20.61 18.37 -27.75
CA ALA A 141 -21.17 17.06 -27.39
C ALA A 141 -20.08 16.00 -27.13
N LYS A 142 -19.03 15.96 -27.94
CA LYS A 142 -17.88 15.06 -27.74
C LYS A 142 -17.07 15.40 -26.48
N ALA A 143 -17.00 16.69 -26.11
CA ALA A 143 -16.35 17.13 -24.87
C ALA A 143 -17.23 16.90 -23.62
N ALA A 144 -18.56 16.86 -23.77
CA ALA A 144 -19.53 16.63 -22.70
C ALA A 144 -19.55 15.18 -22.19
N GLY A 145 -19.12 14.23 -23.00
CA GLY A 145 -19.05 12.84 -22.63
C GLY A 145 -17.93 12.14 -23.37
N SER A 146 -16.77 12.04 -22.74
CA SER A 146 -16.02 10.79 -22.84
C SER A 146 -16.79 9.75 -22.01
N ASP A 147 -17.94 9.34 -22.52
CA ASP A 147 -18.45 8.01 -22.25
C ASP A 147 -17.50 7.11 -23.05
N GLU A 148 -16.29 6.92 -22.51
CA GLU A 148 -15.43 5.87 -23.03
C GLU A 148 -16.28 4.61 -22.92
N PRO A 149 -16.55 3.92 -24.04
CA PRO A 149 -17.42 2.77 -24.03
C PRO A 149 -16.88 1.82 -22.97
N GLN A 150 -17.72 1.47 -21.98
CA GLN A 150 -17.32 0.55 -20.92
C GLN A 150 -16.58 -0.62 -21.57
N PRO A 151 -15.38 -0.96 -21.08
CA PRO A 151 -14.57 -1.99 -21.71
C PRO A 151 -15.35 -3.30 -21.69
N THR A 152 -15.85 -3.68 -22.86
CA THR A 152 -16.45 -4.99 -23.07
C THR A 152 -15.32 -5.97 -23.37
N LEU A 153 -15.59 -7.27 -23.22
CA LEU A 153 -14.62 -8.33 -23.51
C LEU A 153 -13.97 -8.20 -24.91
N MET A 154 -14.65 -7.54 -25.84
CA MET A 154 -14.21 -7.34 -27.22
C MET A 154 -13.42 -6.04 -27.44
N ASN A 155 -13.58 -5.03 -26.58
CA ASN A 155 -13.03 -3.68 -26.76
C ASN A 155 -12.05 -3.28 -25.64
N GLY A 156 -11.51 -4.25 -24.91
CA GLY A 156 -10.51 -4.01 -23.88
C GLY A 156 -9.20 -3.44 -24.43
N SER A 157 -8.63 -2.45 -23.75
CA SER A 157 -7.33 -1.87 -24.07
C SER A 157 -6.25 -2.32 -23.09
N VAL A 158 -5.00 -2.34 -23.56
CA VAL A 158 -3.82 -2.64 -22.73
C VAL A 158 -3.42 -1.36 -21.99
N VAL A 159 -3.46 -1.42 -20.67
CA VAL A 159 -3.10 -0.32 -19.77
C VAL A 159 -1.59 -0.30 -19.52
N SER A 160 -0.98 -1.47 -19.35
CA SER A 160 0.45 -1.58 -19.08
C SER A 160 1.02 -2.91 -19.57
N VAL A 161 2.27 -2.86 -20.04
CA VAL A 161 3.07 -4.03 -20.43
C VAL A 161 4.34 -4.00 -19.61
N LYS A 162 4.61 -5.09 -18.90
CA LYS A 162 5.87 -5.31 -18.18
C LYS A 162 6.63 -6.44 -18.86
N ASP A 163 7.60 -6.07 -19.68
CA ASP A 163 8.34 -7.00 -20.55
C ASP A 163 9.16 -8.02 -19.75
N ASP A 164 9.76 -7.61 -18.62
CA ASP A 164 10.58 -8.47 -17.76
C ASP A 164 9.85 -9.73 -17.29
N TRP A 165 8.52 -9.65 -17.13
CA TRP A 165 7.68 -10.73 -16.61
C TRP A 165 6.67 -11.25 -17.65
N SER A 166 6.75 -10.78 -18.90
CA SER A 166 5.75 -11.07 -19.94
C SER A 166 4.30 -10.84 -19.45
N LEU A 167 4.10 -9.82 -18.62
CA LEU A 167 2.81 -9.53 -17.98
C LEU A 167 2.14 -8.34 -18.68
N VAL A 168 0.87 -8.50 -19.00
CA VAL A 168 0.05 -7.45 -19.62
C VAL A 168 -1.15 -7.17 -18.72
N VAL A 169 -1.35 -5.90 -18.37
CA VAL A 169 -2.50 -5.42 -17.58
C VAL A 169 -3.48 -4.74 -18.54
N GLY A 170 -4.71 -5.28 -18.62
CA GLY A 170 -5.80 -4.71 -19.41
C GLY A 170 -6.82 -3.98 -18.54
N ASN A 171 -7.64 -3.11 -19.15
CA ASN A 171 -8.70 -2.35 -18.46
C ASN A 171 -10.00 -3.16 -18.20
N PHE A 172 -9.93 -4.49 -18.23
CA PHE A 172 -11.05 -5.42 -18.08
C PHE A 172 -10.68 -6.56 -17.13
N GLY A 173 -11.67 -7.09 -16.39
CA GLY A 173 -11.46 -8.11 -15.38
C GLY A 173 -12.72 -8.95 -15.11
N ALA A 174 -12.81 -9.49 -13.89
CA ALA A 174 -13.90 -10.42 -13.51
C ALA A 174 -15.29 -9.80 -13.65
N GLN A 175 -15.44 -8.50 -13.42
CA GLN A 175 -16.71 -7.77 -13.59
C GLN A 175 -17.17 -7.74 -15.05
N GLN A 176 -16.24 -7.82 -16.00
CA GLN A 176 -16.50 -7.84 -17.44
C GLN A 176 -16.64 -9.28 -17.98
N GLY A 177 -16.59 -10.30 -17.11
CA GLY A 177 -16.77 -11.73 -17.47
C GLY A 177 -15.49 -12.49 -17.78
N VAL A 178 -14.32 -11.91 -17.47
CA VAL A 178 -13.02 -12.52 -17.71
C VAL A 178 -12.79 -13.65 -16.69
N LYS A 179 -12.50 -14.86 -17.18
CA LYS A 179 -12.20 -16.02 -16.34
C LYS A 179 -10.73 -16.41 -16.45
N ILE A 180 -10.18 -16.92 -15.35
CA ILE A 180 -8.84 -17.52 -15.31
C ILE A 180 -8.81 -18.66 -16.35
N GLY A 181 -7.77 -18.67 -17.17
CA GLY A 181 -7.59 -19.62 -18.27
C GLY A 181 -8.23 -19.22 -19.60
N MET A 182 -8.98 -18.12 -19.67
CA MET A 182 -9.53 -17.64 -20.94
C MET A 182 -8.41 -17.11 -21.85
N PRO A 183 -8.31 -17.58 -23.11
CA PRO A 183 -7.35 -17.05 -24.06
C PRO A 183 -7.85 -15.72 -24.63
N LEU A 184 -6.98 -14.73 -24.67
CA LEU A 184 -7.22 -13.42 -25.26
C LEU A 184 -6.26 -13.19 -26.42
N ARG A 185 -6.70 -12.45 -27.44
CA ARG A 185 -5.86 -12.09 -28.59
C ARG A 185 -5.68 -10.58 -28.62
N VAL A 186 -4.44 -10.13 -28.67
CA VAL A 186 -4.11 -8.72 -28.83
C VAL A 186 -3.98 -8.42 -30.31
N VAL A 187 -4.75 -7.45 -30.78
CA VAL A 187 -4.78 -7.03 -32.18
C VAL A 187 -4.27 -5.59 -32.27
N ARG A 188 -3.36 -5.34 -33.22
CA ARG A 188 -2.90 -4.00 -33.61
C ARG A 188 -3.02 -3.88 -35.12
N ASP A 189 -3.67 -2.84 -35.61
CA ASP A 189 -3.88 -2.58 -37.05
C ASP A 189 -4.42 -3.81 -37.82
N ALA A 190 -5.46 -4.44 -37.26
CA ALA A 190 -6.10 -5.66 -37.77
C ALA A 190 -5.20 -6.92 -37.86
N ARG A 191 -3.98 -6.89 -37.29
CA ARG A 191 -3.09 -8.05 -37.17
C ARG A 191 -2.98 -8.51 -35.73
N THR A 192 -3.09 -9.82 -35.52
CA THR A 192 -2.86 -10.42 -34.20
C THR A 192 -1.37 -10.38 -33.88
N ILE A 193 -1.00 -9.71 -32.80
CA ILE A 193 0.39 -9.52 -32.38
C ILE A 193 0.78 -10.40 -31.20
N ALA A 194 -0.18 -10.84 -30.38
CA ALA A 194 0.07 -11.71 -29.25
C ALA A 194 -1.18 -12.51 -28.84
N THR A 195 -0.94 -13.65 -28.20
CA THR A 195 -1.96 -14.43 -27.50
C THR A 195 -1.65 -14.38 -26.01
N LEU A 196 -2.62 -13.95 -25.22
CA LEU A 196 -2.52 -13.83 -23.77
C LEU A 196 -3.35 -14.93 -23.12
N ARG A 197 -2.90 -15.39 -21.95
CA ARG A 197 -3.68 -16.25 -21.07
C ARG A 197 -3.91 -15.52 -19.77
N VAL A 198 -5.17 -15.44 -19.36
CA VAL A 198 -5.53 -14.88 -18.05
C VAL A 198 -5.05 -15.86 -16.98
N VAL A 199 -4.20 -15.37 -16.08
CA VAL A 199 -3.70 -16.07 -14.89
C VAL A 199 -4.36 -15.54 -13.64
#